data_AF-A0A0F9GFW6-F1
#
_entry.id   AF-A0A0F9GFW6-F1
#
_cell.length_a   1.000
_cell.length_b   1.000
_cell.length_c   1.000
_cell.angle_alpha   90.00
_cell.angle_beta   90.00
_cell.angle_gamma   90.00
#
_symmetry.space_group_name_H-M   'P 1'
#
loop_
_entity.id
_entity.type
_entity.pdbx_description
1 polymer ?
#
loop_
_entity_poly.entity_id
_entity_poly.type
_entity_poly.pdbx_seq_one_letter_code
_entity_poly.pdbx_strand_id
1 'polypeptide(L)'
;MTNPFVPGPPIANAPSDFEYLKSSFLQSNANITRYPESQREWNTFIQELAKWIKNETGIFVPAFTGFSSDPSTPTCVYQRYGQIVQLEFVFTTGTSNGTSFTISNLPTTITPKVNVIQPISGLKDNGVNLVNAQVEVSSGGTVAFYSDGHETGWTGSGVKGFSSSDTSEKSVIYLLRNPDKQ
;
A
#
# COMPACT_ATOMS: atom_id res chain seq x y z
N MET A 1 -19.43 39.29 -0.71
CA MET A 1 -18.53 38.99 -1.85
C MET A 1 -17.79 37.71 -1.52
N THR A 2 -18.14 36.58 -2.15
CA THR A 2 -17.50 35.29 -1.91
C THR A 2 -16.26 35.18 -2.78
N ASN A 3 -15.10 34.96 -2.17
CA ASN A 3 -13.82 34.83 -2.85
C ASN A 3 -13.87 33.60 -3.79
N PRO A 4 -13.65 33.73 -5.11
CA PRO A 4 -13.67 32.58 -6.01
C PRO A 4 -12.51 31.65 -5.65
N PHE A 5 -12.83 30.39 -5.36
CA PHE A 5 -11.84 29.35 -5.15
C PHE A 5 -11.01 29.16 -6.43
N VAL A 6 -9.70 29.38 -6.33
CA VAL A 6 -8.74 29.11 -7.41
C VAL A 6 -8.21 27.70 -7.18
N PRO A 7 -8.50 26.72 -8.07
CA PRO A 7 -7.98 25.37 -7.95
C PRO A 7 -6.45 25.38 -8.04
N GLY A 8 -5.79 24.66 -7.14
CA GLY A 8 -4.34 24.45 -7.20
C GLY A 8 -3.91 23.71 -8.48
N PRO A 9 -2.63 23.80 -8.86
CA PRO A 9 -2.14 23.20 -10.10
C PRO A 9 -2.35 21.68 -10.12
N PRO A 10 -2.57 21.07 -11.30
CA PRO A 10 -2.68 19.63 -11.44
C PRO A 10 -1.44 18.94 -10.87
N ILE A 11 -1.64 17.98 -9.98
CA ILE A 11 -0.56 17.11 -9.48
C ILE A 11 -0.04 16.28 -10.67
N ALA A 12 1.27 16.07 -10.75
CA ALA A 12 2.03 15.57 -11.90
C ALA A 12 1.62 14.21 -12.51
N ASN A 13 0.59 13.53 -11.98
CA ASN A 13 0.11 12.22 -12.43
C ASN A 13 -1.35 12.22 -12.91
N ALA A 14 -1.99 13.40 -13.07
CA ALA A 14 -3.27 13.48 -13.75
C ALA A 14 -3.05 13.28 -15.27
N PRO A 15 -3.93 12.54 -15.98
CA PRO A 15 -3.86 12.45 -17.44
C PRO A 15 -3.72 13.86 -18.04
N SER A 16 -2.66 14.07 -18.82
CA SER A 16 -2.35 15.39 -19.37
C SER A 16 -3.35 15.85 -20.45
N ASP A 17 -4.20 14.93 -20.94
CA ASP A 17 -5.09 15.19 -22.06
C ASP A 17 -6.48 14.58 -21.88
N PHE A 18 -7.50 15.43 -22.05
CA PHE A 18 -8.93 15.12 -21.89
C PHE A 18 -9.44 14.09 -22.90
N GLU A 19 -8.77 13.97 -24.04
CA GLU A 19 -9.18 13.08 -25.13
C GLU A 19 -9.13 11.58 -24.73
N TYR A 20 -8.26 11.20 -23.79
CA TYR A 20 -8.22 9.82 -23.29
C TYR A 20 -9.50 9.44 -22.52
N LEU A 21 -10.13 10.39 -21.82
CA LEU A 21 -11.37 10.15 -21.07
C LEU A 21 -12.61 10.22 -21.98
N LYS A 22 -12.53 10.93 -23.11
CA LYS A 22 -13.58 10.88 -24.14
C LYS A 22 -13.57 9.59 -24.95
N SER A 23 -12.55 8.75 -24.80
CA SER A 23 -12.48 7.46 -25.48
C SER A 23 -13.70 6.58 -25.17
N SER A 24 -13.93 5.59 -26.03
CA SER A 24 -15.04 4.63 -25.93
C SER A 24 -15.11 3.87 -24.60
N PHE A 25 -14.04 3.91 -23.79
CA PHE A 25 -13.96 3.24 -22.51
C PHE A 25 -14.91 3.82 -21.45
N LEU A 26 -15.05 5.15 -21.36
CA LEU A 26 -16.06 5.75 -20.48
C LEU A 26 -17.47 5.70 -21.09
N GLN A 27 -17.58 5.83 -22.42
CA GLN A 27 -18.87 5.82 -23.13
C GLN A 27 -19.63 4.50 -23.04
N SER A 28 -18.93 3.40 -22.78
CA SER A 28 -19.52 2.06 -22.61
C SER A 28 -19.91 1.72 -21.17
N ASN A 29 -19.64 2.60 -20.21
CA ASN A 29 -19.96 2.34 -18.81
C ASN A 29 -21.42 2.68 -18.50
N ALA A 30 -22.26 1.66 -18.33
CA ALA A 30 -23.69 1.79 -18.04
C ALA A 30 -24.01 2.56 -16.72
N ASN A 31 -23.02 2.76 -15.85
CA ASN A 31 -23.21 3.53 -14.61
C ASN A 31 -23.05 5.05 -14.80
N ILE A 32 -22.62 5.51 -15.97
CA ILE A 32 -22.53 6.94 -16.28
C ILE A 32 -23.85 7.40 -16.89
N THR A 33 -24.69 8.03 -16.08
CA THR A 33 -26.01 8.51 -16.51
C THR A 33 -25.97 9.82 -17.29
N ARG A 34 -24.85 10.56 -17.19
CA ARG A 34 -24.61 11.81 -17.91
C ARG A 34 -23.12 12.05 -18.09
N TYR A 35 -22.71 12.36 -19.31
CA TYR A 35 -21.34 12.81 -19.61
C TYR A 35 -21.24 14.33 -19.49
N PRO A 36 -20.09 14.88 -19.06
CA PRO A 36 -19.85 16.31 -19.16
C PRO A 36 -19.91 16.79 -20.61
N GLU A 37 -20.70 17.84 -20.87
CA GLU A 37 -20.98 18.35 -22.22
C GLU A 37 -20.10 19.54 -22.60
N SER A 38 -19.44 20.16 -21.62
CA SER A 38 -18.56 21.32 -21.81
C SER A 38 -17.20 21.13 -21.15
N GLN A 39 -16.21 21.87 -21.63
CA GLN A 39 -14.87 21.88 -21.01
C GLN A 39 -14.93 22.25 -19.51
N ARG A 40 -15.84 23.16 -19.13
CA ARG A 40 -16.04 23.55 -17.74
C ARG A 40 -16.52 22.37 -16.89
N GLU A 41 -17.52 21.62 -17.37
CA GLU A 41 -18.04 20.45 -16.67
C GLU A 41 -16.98 19.33 -16.58
N TRP A 42 -16.20 19.12 -17.63
CA TRP A 42 -15.06 18.19 -17.60
C TRP A 42 -14.03 18.59 -16.54
N ASN A 43 -13.64 19.87 -16.49
CA ASN A 43 -12.72 20.37 -15.47
C ASN A 43 -13.27 20.13 -14.05
N THR A 44 -14.56 20.37 -13.83
CA THR A 44 -15.22 20.09 -12.55
C THR A 44 -15.23 18.59 -12.25
N PHE A 45 -15.58 17.74 -13.20
CA PHE A 45 -15.55 16.28 -13.02
C PHE A 45 -14.16 15.78 -12.62
N ILE A 46 -13.10 16.25 -13.27
CA ILE A 46 -11.71 15.89 -12.93
C ILE A 46 -11.34 16.39 -11.54
N GLN A 47 -11.70 17.62 -11.19
CA GLN A 47 -11.44 18.16 -9.85
C GLN A 47 -12.16 17.35 -8.78
N GLU A 48 -13.41 16.94 -9.02
CA GLU A 48 -14.13 16.04 -8.11
C GLU A 48 -13.47 14.67 -8.07
N LEU A 49 -13.16 14.05 -9.21
CA LEU A 49 -12.49 12.76 -9.28
C LEU A 49 -11.15 12.77 -8.53
N ALA A 50 -10.36 13.84 -8.67
CA ALA A 50 -9.10 14.02 -7.97
C ALA A 50 -9.26 14.17 -6.45
N LYS A 51 -10.39 14.69 -5.97
CA LYS A 51 -10.71 14.68 -4.52
C LYS A 51 -10.95 13.26 -4.01
N TRP A 52 -11.55 12.39 -4.83
CA TRP A 52 -11.83 11.00 -4.45
C TRP A 52 -10.61 10.08 -4.62
N ILE A 53 -9.80 10.31 -5.65
CA ILE A 53 -8.55 9.59 -5.91
C ILE A 53 -7.42 10.32 -5.19
N LYS A 54 -7.36 10.18 -3.87
CA LYS A 54 -6.20 10.63 -3.10
C LYS A 54 -4.96 9.88 -3.60
N ASN A 55 -4.03 10.59 -4.25
CA ASN A 55 -2.71 10.06 -4.56
C ASN A 55 -1.72 10.57 -3.50
N GLU A 56 -1.23 9.65 -2.67
CA GLU A 56 -0.33 9.97 -1.57
C GLU A 56 0.84 8.99 -1.58
N THR A 57 2.06 9.52 -1.55
CA THR A 57 3.27 8.73 -1.31
C THR A 57 3.82 9.13 0.05
N GLY A 58 4.27 8.15 0.82
CA GLY A 58 4.95 8.41 2.08
C GLY A 58 5.99 7.36 2.40
N ILE A 59 6.87 7.72 3.34
CA ILE A 59 7.92 6.86 3.87
C ILE A 59 7.78 6.87 5.38
N PHE A 60 7.92 5.71 6.01
CA PHE A 60 8.00 5.61 7.46
C PHE A 60 9.08 4.62 7.88
N VAL A 61 9.58 4.78 9.11
CA VAL A 61 10.50 3.84 9.73
C VAL A 61 9.66 2.81 10.48
N PRO A 62 9.65 1.53 10.08
CA PRO A 62 8.89 0.52 10.78
C PRO A 62 9.46 0.26 12.18
N ALA A 63 8.57 0.09 13.16
CA ALA A 63 8.88 -0.38 14.49
C ALA A 63 8.71 -1.90 14.51
N PHE A 64 9.83 -2.63 14.39
CA PHE A 64 9.78 -4.08 14.34
C PHE A 64 9.66 -4.72 15.72
N THR A 65 9.09 -5.93 15.73
CA THR A 65 9.27 -6.86 16.84
C THR A 65 9.78 -8.20 16.31
N GLY A 66 10.46 -8.97 17.17
CA GLY A 66 11.08 -10.25 16.81
C GLY A 66 12.58 -10.18 16.51
N PHE A 67 13.21 -9.02 16.70
CA PHE A 67 14.67 -8.83 16.60
C PHE A 67 15.31 -8.53 17.96
N SER A 68 16.55 -9.01 18.15
CA SER A 68 17.39 -8.63 19.30
C SER A 68 17.98 -7.23 19.13
N SER A 69 18.14 -6.80 17.88
CA SER A 69 18.56 -5.45 17.50
C SER A 69 17.82 -5.13 16.22
N ASP A 70 17.09 -4.02 16.21
CA ASP A 70 16.40 -3.58 15.00
C ASP A 70 17.41 -3.44 13.85
N PRO A 71 17.03 -3.82 12.62
CA PRO A 71 17.83 -3.54 11.45
C PRO A 71 18.22 -2.06 11.38
N SER A 72 19.44 -1.74 10.93
CA SER A 72 19.84 -0.34 10.80
C SER A 72 19.03 0.33 9.68
N THR A 73 18.38 1.45 9.99
CA THR A 73 17.64 2.32 9.05
C THR A 73 16.58 1.63 8.21
N PRO A 74 15.63 0.90 8.80
CA PRO A 74 14.60 0.26 8.01
C PRO A 74 13.65 1.33 7.46
N THR A 75 13.20 1.14 6.23
CA THR A 75 12.22 2.05 5.61
C THR A 75 11.13 1.25 4.94
N CYS A 76 9.91 1.76 5.04
CA CYS A 76 8.78 1.29 4.27
C CYS A 76 8.27 2.45 3.44
N VAL A 77 8.03 2.20 2.16
CA VAL A 77 7.47 3.17 1.22
C VAL A 77 6.04 2.76 0.94
N TYR A 78 5.11 3.70 0.95
CA TYR A 78 3.75 3.44 0.51
C TYR A 78 3.33 4.38 -0.61
N GLN A 79 2.50 3.85 -1.49
CA GLN A 79 1.77 4.59 -2.51
C GLN A 79 0.29 4.28 -2.35
N ARG A 80 -0.52 5.31 -2.16
CA ARG A 80 -1.97 5.20 -2.03
C ARG A 80 -2.63 5.83 -3.24
N TYR A 81 -3.51 5.08 -3.89
CA TYR A 81 -4.34 5.50 -5.01
C TYR A 81 -5.81 5.34 -4.63
N GLY A 82 -6.38 6.37 -4.01
CA GLY A 82 -7.75 6.35 -3.49
C GLY A 82 -7.93 5.34 -2.35
N GLN A 83 -8.46 4.16 -2.68
CA GLN A 83 -8.69 3.04 -1.76
C GLN A 83 -7.66 1.91 -1.92
N ILE A 84 -6.80 1.96 -2.92
CA ILE A 84 -5.73 0.97 -3.14
C ILE A 84 -4.46 1.49 -2.47
N VAL A 85 -3.76 0.64 -1.74
CA VAL A 85 -2.43 0.90 -1.19
C VAL A 85 -1.48 -0.14 -1.71
N GLN A 86 -0.33 0.30 -2.22
CA GLN A 86 0.87 -0.50 -2.38
C GLN A 86 1.83 -0.14 -1.25
N LEU A 87 2.22 -1.12 -0.44
CA LEU A 87 3.17 -0.99 0.65
C LEU A 87 4.42 -1.80 0.29
N GLU A 88 5.57 -1.14 0.21
CA GLU A 88 6.87 -1.73 -0.10
C GLU A 88 7.79 -1.72 1.12
N PHE A 89 8.45 -2.85 1.36
CA PHE A 89 9.39 -3.04 2.47
C PHE A 89 10.83 -2.95 1.93
N VAL A 90 11.55 -1.88 2.28
CA VAL A 90 12.94 -1.68 1.88
C VAL A 90 13.86 -2.43 2.84
N PHE A 91 14.94 -2.99 2.31
CA PHE A 91 15.85 -3.95 2.95
C PHE A 91 16.06 -3.79 4.46
N THR A 92 15.72 -4.86 5.17
CA THR A 92 16.03 -4.99 6.59
C THR A 92 16.36 -6.46 6.85
N THR A 93 17.60 -6.78 7.24
CA THR A 93 17.88 -8.07 7.90
C THR A 93 18.46 -7.79 9.27
N GLY A 94 18.04 -8.56 10.26
CA GLY A 94 18.49 -8.44 11.63
C GLY A 94 18.60 -9.80 12.30
N THR A 95 19.26 -9.81 13.46
CA THR A 95 19.30 -11.00 14.31
C THR A 95 17.98 -11.14 15.04
N SER A 96 17.32 -12.27 14.85
CA SER A 96 16.07 -12.66 15.50
C SER A 96 16.29 -13.12 16.93
N ASN A 97 15.30 -12.85 17.77
CA ASN A 97 15.15 -13.41 19.12
C ASN A 97 13.74 -13.93 19.43
N GLY A 98 12.81 -13.89 18.48
CA GLY A 98 11.42 -14.31 18.67
C GLY A 98 11.01 -15.39 17.69
N THR A 99 9.80 -15.93 17.84
CA THR A 99 9.16 -16.81 16.84
C THR A 99 8.19 -16.05 15.94
N SER A 100 8.01 -14.74 16.16
CA SER A 100 7.18 -13.84 15.36
C SER A 100 8.04 -12.78 14.66
N PHE A 101 7.47 -12.15 13.64
CA PHE A 101 8.04 -11.01 12.94
C PHE A 101 6.91 -10.04 12.57
N THR A 102 6.90 -8.84 13.18
CA THR A 102 5.82 -7.86 12.97
C THR A 102 6.33 -6.42 12.89
N ILE A 103 5.50 -5.52 12.35
CA ILE A 103 5.63 -4.05 12.38
C ILE A 103 4.40 -3.48 13.08
N SER A 104 4.56 -2.60 14.08
CA SER A 104 3.44 -2.13 14.91
C SER A 104 2.99 -0.69 14.67
N ASN A 105 3.62 0.04 13.74
CA ASN A 105 3.41 1.49 13.55
C ASN A 105 2.99 1.85 12.11
N LEU A 106 2.13 1.05 11.49
CA LEU A 106 1.59 1.37 10.17
C LEU A 106 0.82 2.72 10.23
N PRO A 107 1.08 3.67 9.32
CA PRO A 107 0.35 4.93 9.29
C PRO A 107 -1.17 4.72 9.20
N THR A 108 -1.93 5.45 9.99
CA THR A 108 -3.40 5.34 10.03
C THR A 108 -4.06 5.70 8.68
N THR A 109 -3.37 6.51 7.86
CA THR A 109 -3.81 6.87 6.49
C THR A 109 -3.80 5.69 5.52
N ILE A 110 -3.05 4.63 5.82
CA ILE A 110 -2.97 3.41 5.01
C ILE A 110 -3.41 2.15 5.75
N THR A 111 -3.92 2.25 6.98
CA THR A 111 -4.43 1.09 7.73
C THR A 111 -5.76 0.61 7.12
N PRO A 112 -5.90 -0.68 6.75
CA PRO A 112 -7.13 -1.18 6.16
C PRO A 112 -8.26 -1.28 7.20
N LYS A 113 -9.52 -1.28 6.75
CA LYS A 113 -10.68 -1.43 7.66
C LYS A 113 -10.93 -2.87 8.12
N VAL A 114 -10.35 -3.84 7.44
CA VAL A 114 -10.43 -5.27 7.74
C VAL A 114 -9.04 -5.87 7.57
N ASN A 115 -8.74 -6.96 8.26
CA ASN A 115 -7.46 -7.64 8.08
C ASN A 115 -7.35 -8.15 6.63
N VAL A 116 -6.19 -7.97 6.03
CA VAL A 116 -5.90 -8.43 4.67
C VAL A 116 -4.67 -9.32 4.71
N ILE A 117 -4.79 -10.53 4.18
CA ILE A 117 -3.66 -11.47 4.02
C ILE A 117 -3.29 -11.52 2.54
N GLN A 118 -2.01 -11.32 2.22
CA GLN A 118 -1.47 -11.40 0.87
C GLN A 118 -0.22 -12.30 0.85
N PRO A 119 0.06 -13.01 -0.25
CA PRO A 119 1.36 -13.62 -0.46
C PRO A 119 2.43 -12.53 -0.54
N ILE A 120 3.64 -12.83 -0.07
CA ILE A 120 4.80 -11.95 -0.18
C ILE A 120 6.06 -12.76 -0.50
N SER A 121 6.95 -12.24 -1.33
CA SER A 121 8.23 -12.89 -1.63
C SER A 121 9.39 -12.20 -0.91
N GLY A 122 10.57 -12.84 -0.97
CA GLY A 122 11.80 -12.23 -0.51
C GLY A 122 11.97 -12.16 1.01
N LEU A 123 11.15 -12.88 1.80
CA LEU A 123 11.41 -13.08 3.23
C LEU A 123 12.53 -14.10 3.46
N LYS A 124 13.28 -13.93 4.56
CA LYS A 124 14.32 -14.84 5.02
C LYS A 124 14.06 -15.28 6.45
N ASP A 125 14.13 -16.59 6.70
CA ASP A 125 14.21 -17.16 8.04
C ASP A 125 15.48 -17.99 8.20
N ASN A 126 16.20 -17.75 9.29
CA ASN A 126 17.53 -18.31 9.56
C ASN A 126 18.49 -18.24 8.35
N GLY A 127 18.45 -17.14 7.60
CA GLY A 127 19.28 -16.92 6.41
C GLY A 127 18.82 -17.62 5.12
N VAL A 128 17.75 -18.43 5.17
CA VAL A 128 17.16 -19.13 4.02
C VAL A 128 15.95 -18.35 3.51
N ASN A 129 15.80 -18.22 2.19
CA ASN A 129 14.62 -17.58 1.61
C ASN A 129 13.37 -18.45 1.83
N LEU A 130 12.29 -17.85 2.32
CA LEU A 130 10.99 -18.51 2.44
C LEU A 130 10.32 -18.60 1.07
N VAL A 131 9.78 -19.78 0.75
CA VAL A 131 9.02 -20.02 -0.49
C VAL A 131 7.52 -19.78 -0.28
N ASN A 132 7.01 -20.09 0.91
CA ASN A 132 5.62 -19.86 1.30
C ASN A 132 5.58 -18.81 2.42
N ALA A 133 5.52 -17.56 2.02
CA ALA A 133 5.39 -16.45 2.93
C ALA A 133 4.09 -15.68 2.67
N GLN A 134 3.48 -15.23 3.76
CA GLN A 134 2.32 -14.36 3.72
C GLN A 134 2.55 -13.16 4.63
N VAL A 135 1.82 -12.10 4.38
CA VAL A 135 1.74 -10.95 5.27
C VAL A 135 0.30 -10.61 5.54
N GLU A 136 -0.01 -10.39 6.80
CA GLU A 136 -1.28 -9.85 7.26
C GLU A 136 -1.10 -8.36 7.58
N VAL A 137 -1.90 -7.51 6.93
CA VAL A 137 -2.07 -6.11 7.30
C VAL A 137 -3.37 -6.01 8.11
N SER A 138 -3.24 -5.88 9.43
CA SER A 138 -4.39 -5.84 10.34
C SER A 138 -5.09 -4.48 10.32
N SER A 139 -6.37 -4.46 10.66
CA SER A 139 -7.12 -3.22 10.86
C SER A 139 -6.67 -2.41 12.09
N GLY A 140 -5.81 -2.99 12.93
CA GLY A 140 -5.20 -2.33 14.08
C GLY A 140 -3.89 -1.60 13.77
N GLY A 141 -3.43 -1.61 12.51
CA GLY A 141 -2.17 -0.95 12.12
C GLY A 141 -0.92 -1.78 12.41
N THR A 142 -1.07 -3.07 12.70
CA THR A 142 0.03 -4.04 12.77
C THR A 142 0.16 -4.79 11.44
N VAL A 143 1.40 -5.01 11.00
CA VAL A 143 1.74 -5.89 9.87
C VAL A 143 2.45 -7.12 10.42
N ALA A 144 1.91 -8.32 10.19
CA ALA A 144 2.49 -9.58 10.66
C ALA A 144 2.95 -10.43 9.49
N PHE A 145 4.14 -11.00 9.58
CA PHE A 145 4.70 -11.87 8.54
C PHE A 145 4.62 -13.33 8.97
N TYR A 146 4.22 -14.20 8.05
CA TYR A 146 3.95 -15.61 8.29
C TYR A 146 4.97 -16.47 7.55
N SER A 147 5.49 -17.49 8.23
CA SER A 147 6.30 -18.55 7.63
C SER A 147 5.44 -19.81 7.49
N ASP A 148 5.29 -20.32 6.28
CA ASP A 148 4.47 -21.51 5.98
C ASP A 148 3.04 -21.43 6.57
N GLY A 149 2.45 -20.23 6.54
CA GLY A 149 1.10 -19.97 7.06
C GLY A 149 0.99 -19.81 8.58
N HIS A 150 2.12 -19.73 9.30
CA HIS A 150 2.15 -19.55 10.75
C HIS A 150 2.84 -18.24 11.16
N GLU A 151 2.15 -17.43 11.96
CA GLU A 151 2.71 -16.19 12.56
C GLU A 151 3.89 -16.50 13.49
N THR A 152 3.80 -17.63 14.21
CA THR A 152 4.85 -18.11 15.12
C THR A 152 5.77 -19.15 14.48
N GLY A 153 5.72 -19.30 13.15
CA GLY A 153 6.47 -20.32 12.41
C GLY A 153 7.97 -20.01 12.25
N TRP A 154 8.41 -18.85 12.72
CA TRP A 154 9.78 -18.40 12.51
C TRP A 154 10.77 -19.04 13.48
N THR A 155 12.01 -19.25 13.01
CA THR A 155 13.11 -19.73 13.84
C THR A 155 13.38 -18.77 15.00
N GLY A 156 13.40 -19.27 16.24
CA GLY A 156 13.54 -18.44 17.46
C GLY A 156 14.83 -17.61 17.53
N SER A 157 15.88 -18.01 16.82
CA SER A 157 17.19 -17.35 16.76
C SER A 157 17.80 -17.53 15.37
N GLY A 158 18.49 -16.51 14.85
CA GLY A 158 19.10 -16.53 13.52
C GLY A 158 18.88 -15.22 12.76
N VAL A 159 19.09 -15.22 11.44
CA VAL A 159 18.84 -14.02 10.61
C VAL A 159 17.40 -14.03 10.08
N LYS A 160 16.65 -12.96 10.34
CA LYS A 160 15.32 -12.72 9.76
C LYS A 160 15.26 -11.43 8.97
N GLY A 161 14.27 -11.34 8.09
CA GLY A 161 13.91 -10.09 7.41
C GLY A 161 13.74 -10.28 5.92
N PHE A 162 14.18 -9.31 5.14
CA PHE A 162 14.02 -9.28 3.70
C PHE A 162 15.35 -9.53 2.97
N SER A 163 15.33 -10.39 1.95
CA SER A 163 16.49 -10.69 1.11
C SER A 163 16.99 -9.44 0.39
N SER A 164 18.31 -9.21 0.43
CA SER A 164 18.99 -8.11 -0.28
C SER A 164 19.21 -8.35 -1.77
N SER A 165 19.23 -9.62 -2.19
CA SER A 165 19.58 -10.03 -3.56
C SER A 165 18.38 -10.19 -4.48
N ASP A 166 17.18 -10.13 -3.93
CA ASP A 166 15.96 -10.39 -4.68
C ASP A 166 15.28 -9.07 -5.02
N THR A 167 15.29 -8.72 -6.31
CA THR A 167 14.55 -7.58 -6.85
C THR A 167 13.06 -7.89 -7.00
N SER A 168 12.62 -9.12 -6.72
CA SER A 168 11.19 -9.47 -6.74
C SER A 168 10.40 -8.77 -5.63
N GLU A 169 9.09 -8.66 -5.86
CA GLU A 169 8.11 -7.85 -5.15
C GLU A 169 8.12 -8.05 -3.63
N LYS A 170 8.83 -7.16 -2.91
CA LYS A 170 8.69 -6.97 -1.46
C LYS A 170 7.56 -6.00 -1.16
N SER A 171 6.47 -6.12 -1.92
CA SER A 171 5.35 -5.21 -1.84
C SER A 171 4.06 -5.98 -1.69
N VAL A 172 3.11 -5.35 -1.03
CA VAL A 172 1.74 -5.84 -0.97
C VAL A 172 0.76 -4.78 -1.39
N ILE A 173 -0.24 -5.22 -2.14
CA ILE A 173 -1.32 -4.38 -2.62
C ILE A 173 -2.60 -4.79 -1.90
N TYR A 174 -3.27 -3.82 -1.28
CA TYR A 174 -4.51 -4.08 -0.56
C TYR A 174 -5.49 -2.90 -0.67
N LEU A 175 -6.75 -3.18 -0.33
CA LEU A 175 -7.82 -2.18 -0.28
C LEU A 175 -8.03 -1.69 1.14
N LEU A 176 -8.26 -0.38 1.29
CA LEU A 176 -8.59 0.24 2.57
C LEU A 176 -10.03 -0.05 3.02
N ARG A 177 -10.92 -0.38 2.09
CA ARG A 177 -12.33 -0.69 2.35
C ARG A 177 -12.61 -2.19 2.22
N ASN A 178 -13.65 -2.64 2.91
CA ASN A 178 -14.21 -3.98 2.69
C ASN A 178 -14.95 -3.99 1.33
N PRO A 179 -14.62 -4.91 0.40
CA PRO A 179 -15.33 -5.02 -0.89
C PRO A 179 -16.81 -5.42 -0.73
N ASP A 180 -17.19 -6.08 0.37
CA ASP A 180 -18.50 -6.72 0.54
C ASP A 180 -19.57 -5.80 1.17
N LYS A 181 -19.24 -4.53 1.44
CA LYS A 181 -20.18 -3.53 1.96
C LYS A 181 -20.29 -2.38 0.97
N GLN A 182 -21.13 -2.55 -0.05
CA GLN A 182 -21.63 -1.47 -0.91
C GLN A 182 -22.89 -0.86 -0.32
#